data_AF-A0A7K0M5M8-F1
#
_entry.id   AF-A0A7K0M5M8-F1
#
_cell.length_a   1.000
_cell.length_b   1.000
_cell.length_c   1.000
_cell.angle_alpha   90.00
_cell.angle_beta   90.00
_cell.angle_gamma   90.00
#
_symmetry.space_group_name_H-M   'P 1'
#
loop_
_entity.id
_entity.type
_entity.pdbx_description
1 polymer ?
#
loop_
_entity_poly.entity_id
_entity_poly.type
_entity_poly.pdbx_seq_one_letter_code
_entity_poly.pdbx_strand_id
1 'polypeptide(L)'
;MPIVPTSQTVELAHWRAMLAGFITARPSILRQVPTDTVNQGRAWPSPRTWDQAHRVAAAADAAGARRSVRSALVTGLVGFGAAIEFLRFAETVELPDPELLLAEPSTLQTESRVDLLLASLAAVTAAVSVNCTLERWQSAWQVLAVACEAGRADVAAVASVGLIEMRQPDWPAPAAAAAFAPVLRAAELV
;
A
#
# COMPACT_ATOMS: atom_id res chain seq x y z
N MET A 1 -12.99 12.64 25.55
CA MET A 1 -12.41 11.49 24.84
C MET A 1 -12.34 11.82 23.36
N PRO A 2 -11.30 11.43 22.61
CA PRO A 2 -11.30 11.57 21.16
C PRO A 2 -12.49 10.77 20.57
N ILE A 3 -13.23 11.40 19.67
CA ILE A 3 -14.38 10.79 18.97
C ILE A 3 -13.88 10.41 17.58
N VAL A 4 -13.97 9.12 17.24
CA VAL A 4 -13.63 8.64 15.90
C VAL A 4 -14.82 8.90 14.97
N PRO A 5 -14.65 9.66 13.87
CA PRO A 5 -15.71 9.87 12.89
C PRO A 5 -16.15 8.55 12.24
N THR A 6 -17.43 8.42 11.91
CA THR A 6 -17.96 7.22 11.23
C THR A 6 -17.44 7.09 9.80
N SER A 7 -17.11 8.20 9.14
CA SER A 7 -16.49 8.26 7.80
C SER A 7 -15.00 8.61 7.92
N GLN A 8 -14.15 7.58 7.84
CA GLN A 8 -12.67 7.72 7.87
C GLN A 8 -12.03 7.05 6.64
N THR A 9 -12.72 7.10 5.50
CA THR A 9 -12.34 6.37 4.27
C THR A 9 -10.98 6.84 3.73
N VAL A 10 -10.70 8.13 3.85
CA VAL A 10 -9.44 8.73 3.38
C VAL A 10 -8.27 8.28 4.25
N GLU A 11 -8.40 8.38 5.57
CA GLU A 11 -7.36 7.94 6.52
C GLU A 11 -7.13 6.43 6.42
N LEU A 12 -8.19 5.65 6.24
CA LEU A 12 -8.08 4.20 6.02
C LEU A 12 -7.31 3.89 4.74
N ALA A 13 -7.63 4.55 3.62
CA ALA A 13 -6.92 4.35 2.36
C ALA A 13 -5.43 4.74 2.49
N HIS A 14 -5.15 5.89 3.12
CA HIS A 14 -3.79 6.36 3.38
C HIS A 14 -2.97 5.36 4.21
N TRP A 15 -3.49 4.95 5.38
CA TRP A 15 -2.74 4.04 6.26
C TRP A 15 -2.64 2.62 5.70
N ARG A 16 -3.64 2.17 4.92
CA ARG A 16 -3.57 0.89 4.19
C ARG A 16 -2.47 0.92 3.14
N ALA A 17 -2.39 1.98 2.34
CA ALA A 17 -1.32 2.19 1.37
C ALA A 17 0.06 2.24 2.04
N MET A 18 0.18 3.00 3.13
CA MET A 18 1.42 3.10 3.90
C MET A 18 1.89 1.74 4.42
N LEU A 19 0.97 0.95 4.96
CA LEU A 19 1.27 -0.41 5.43
C LEU A 19 1.65 -1.34 4.27
N ALA A 20 0.93 -1.30 3.15
CA ALA A 20 1.24 -2.11 1.98
C ALA A 20 2.64 -1.80 1.45
N GLY A 21 2.99 -0.52 1.33
CA GLY A 21 4.32 -0.05 0.97
C GLY A 21 5.40 -0.56 1.92
N PHE A 22 5.16 -0.42 3.23
CA PHE A 22 6.08 -0.89 4.27
C PHE A 22 6.34 -2.40 4.21
N ILE A 23 5.29 -3.21 4.14
CA ILE A 23 5.40 -4.68 4.08
C ILE A 23 6.05 -5.14 2.77
N THR A 24 5.75 -4.48 1.66
CA THR A 24 6.37 -4.80 0.36
C THR A 24 7.87 -4.51 0.38
N ALA A 25 8.28 -3.38 0.99
CA ALA A 25 9.69 -3.04 1.16
C ALA A 25 10.41 -3.91 2.21
N ARG A 26 9.67 -4.50 3.16
CA ARG A 26 10.22 -5.33 4.26
C ARG A 26 9.40 -6.61 4.48
N PRO A 27 9.38 -7.56 3.55
CA PRO A 27 8.49 -8.74 3.65
C PRO A 27 8.73 -9.58 4.92
N SER A 28 9.97 -9.61 5.42
CA SER A 28 10.34 -10.36 6.64
C SER A 28 9.62 -9.88 7.91
N ILE A 29 9.10 -8.65 7.93
CA ILE A 29 8.41 -8.09 9.11
C ILE A 29 6.92 -8.45 9.16
N LEU A 30 6.37 -9.03 8.09
CA LEU A 30 4.95 -9.42 8.03
C LEU A 30 4.58 -10.40 9.15
N ARG A 31 5.49 -11.31 9.49
CA ARG A 31 5.32 -12.28 10.57
C ARG A 31 6.65 -12.52 11.28
N GLN A 32 6.75 -12.08 12.53
CA GLN A 32 7.90 -12.36 13.40
C GLN A 32 7.40 -12.89 14.73
N VAL A 33 7.31 -14.21 14.84
CA VAL A 33 6.90 -14.89 16.07
C VAL A 33 8.10 -14.92 17.02
N PRO A 34 7.99 -14.40 18.26
CA PRO A 34 9.06 -14.53 19.25
C PRO A 34 9.36 -16.00 19.57
N THR A 35 10.61 -16.31 19.88
CA THR A 35 11.03 -17.68 20.20
C THR A 35 10.75 -18.08 21.65
N ASP A 36 10.65 -17.11 22.56
CA ASP A 36 10.34 -17.34 23.97
C ASP A 36 8.85 -17.18 24.27
N THR A 37 8.35 -18.00 25.20
CA THR A 37 6.93 -18.07 25.58
C THR A 37 6.41 -16.78 26.20
N VAL A 38 7.25 -16.02 26.89
CA VAL A 38 6.87 -14.76 27.53
C VAL A 38 6.53 -13.71 26.48
N ASN A 39 7.37 -13.55 25.45
CA ASN A 39 7.12 -12.60 24.37
C ASN A 39 6.05 -13.07 23.39
N GLN A 40 5.85 -14.38 23.22
CA GLN A 40 4.70 -14.90 22.46
C GLN A 40 3.34 -14.48 23.04
N GLY A 41 3.27 -14.29 24.36
CA GLY A 41 2.09 -13.76 25.06
C GLY A 41 1.92 -12.23 24.96
N ARG A 42 2.85 -11.52 24.34
CA ARG A 42 2.82 -10.05 24.15
C ARG A 42 2.43 -9.69 22.71
N ALA A 43 2.44 -8.40 22.40
CA ALA A 43 2.25 -7.90 21.04
C ALA A 43 3.44 -8.24 20.15
N TRP A 44 3.18 -8.76 18.96
CA TRP A 44 4.18 -9.10 17.94
C TRP A 44 3.55 -9.02 16.53
N PRO A 45 4.37 -8.84 15.48
CA PRO A 45 3.85 -8.58 14.14
C PRO A 45 3.37 -9.87 13.47
N SER A 46 2.14 -9.83 12.99
CA SER A 46 1.45 -10.89 12.25
C SER A 46 0.54 -10.24 11.21
N PRO A 47 0.11 -10.94 10.15
CA PRO A 47 -0.84 -10.39 9.18
C PRO A 47 -2.10 -9.81 9.85
N ARG A 48 -2.61 -10.47 10.91
CA ARG A 48 -3.76 -10.02 11.68
C ARG A 48 -3.49 -8.73 12.45
N THR A 49 -2.34 -8.60 13.11
CA THR A 49 -2.02 -7.40 13.90
C THR A 49 -1.67 -6.21 13.00
N TRP A 50 -1.09 -6.45 11.82
CA TRP A 50 -0.90 -5.44 10.79
C TRP A 50 -2.22 -4.91 10.21
N ASP A 51 -3.19 -5.79 9.90
CA ASP A 51 -4.53 -5.37 9.48
C ASP A 51 -5.23 -4.51 10.55
N GLN A 52 -4.99 -4.74 11.83
CA GLN A 52 -5.51 -3.85 12.87
C GLN A 52 -4.68 -2.55 13.00
N ALA A 53 -3.36 -2.62 12.81
CA ALA A 53 -2.45 -1.49 13.01
C ALA A 53 -2.78 -0.29 12.10
N HIS A 54 -3.01 -0.52 10.80
CA HIS A 54 -3.38 0.58 9.89
C HIS A 54 -4.76 1.18 10.23
N ARG A 55 -5.72 0.35 10.69
CA ARG A 55 -7.06 0.83 11.07
C ARG A 55 -7.03 1.70 12.32
N VAL A 56 -6.26 1.32 13.35
CA VAL A 56 -6.14 2.14 14.56
C VAL A 56 -5.32 3.41 14.30
N ALA A 57 -4.36 3.36 13.37
CA ALA A 57 -3.64 4.54 12.94
C ALA A 57 -4.56 5.53 12.20
N ALA A 58 -5.39 5.03 11.28
CA ALA A 58 -6.43 5.82 10.62
C ALA A 58 -7.43 6.43 11.61
N ALA A 59 -7.93 5.63 12.56
CA ALA A 59 -8.86 6.11 13.57
C ALA A 59 -8.24 7.17 14.50
N ALA A 60 -6.97 7.02 14.85
CA ALA A 60 -6.24 8.02 15.64
C ALA A 60 -6.13 9.35 14.88
N ASP A 61 -5.85 9.30 13.57
CA ASP A 61 -5.73 10.51 12.74
C ASP A 61 -7.09 11.18 12.51
N ALA A 62 -8.11 10.39 12.16
CA ALA A 62 -9.47 10.88 11.97
C ALA A 62 -10.03 11.52 13.25
N ALA A 63 -9.62 11.03 14.44
CA ALA A 63 -10.01 11.61 15.72
C ALA A 63 -9.13 12.80 16.18
N GLY A 64 -8.16 13.24 15.36
CA GLY A 64 -7.22 14.31 15.71
C GLY A 64 -6.33 13.96 16.92
N ALA A 65 -6.07 12.68 17.15
CA ALA A 65 -5.30 12.23 18.30
C ALA A 65 -3.82 12.63 18.16
N ARG A 66 -3.15 12.80 19.31
CA ARG A 66 -1.71 13.07 19.34
C ARG A 66 -0.92 11.89 18.75
N ARG A 67 0.22 12.17 18.12
CA ARG A 67 1.14 11.14 17.59
C ARG A 67 1.51 10.06 18.62
N SER A 68 1.64 10.44 19.89
CA SER A 68 1.94 9.49 20.97
C SER A 68 0.81 8.47 21.21
N VAL A 69 -0.46 8.87 21.03
CA VAL A 69 -1.61 7.96 21.12
C VAL A 69 -1.58 6.96 19.96
N ARG A 70 -1.40 7.44 18.72
CA ARG A 70 -1.23 6.58 17.55
C ARG A 70 -0.06 5.60 17.73
N SER A 71 1.06 6.09 18.22
CA SER A 71 2.26 5.28 18.47
C SER A 71 1.99 4.18 19.50
N ALA A 72 1.30 4.50 20.59
CA ALA A 72 0.93 3.52 21.62
C ALA A 72 -0.03 2.45 21.07
N LEU A 73 -1.03 2.84 20.29
CA LEU A 73 -1.99 1.91 19.67
C LEU A 73 -1.30 0.94 18.71
N VAL A 74 -0.47 1.45 17.81
CA VAL A 74 0.29 0.62 16.85
C VAL A 74 1.27 -0.29 17.61
N THR A 75 2.02 0.24 18.59
CA THR A 75 2.94 -0.54 19.43
C THR A 75 2.24 -1.66 20.17
N GLY A 76 1.03 -1.42 20.69
CA GLY A 76 0.23 -2.43 21.38
C GLY A 76 -0.26 -3.58 20.48
N LEU A 77 -0.22 -3.41 19.15
CA LEU A 77 -0.63 -4.44 18.20
C LEU A 77 0.55 -5.22 17.65
N VAL A 78 1.62 -4.53 17.22
CA VAL A 78 2.73 -5.16 16.49
C VAL A 78 4.03 -5.28 17.30
N GLY A 79 4.06 -4.72 18.52
CA GLY A 79 5.24 -4.67 19.36
C GLY A 79 6.15 -3.48 19.04
N PHE A 80 7.04 -3.16 19.98
CA PHE A 80 7.84 -1.92 19.96
C PHE A 80 8.77 -1.79 18.75
N GLY A 81 9.55 -2.84 18.44
CA GLY A 81 10.49 -2.80 17.32
C GLY A 81 9.80 -2.57 15.98
N ALA A 82 8.78 -3.39 15.69
CA ALA A 82 8.02 -3.28 14.44
C ALA A 82 7.26 -1.95 14.32
N ALA A 83 6.70 -1.45 15.43
CA ALA A 83 6.00 -0.17 15.43
C ALA A 83 6.95 1.01 15.14
N ILE A 84 8.16 1.02 15.71
CA ILE A 84 9.15 2.08 15.42
C ILE A 84 9.51 2.08 13.94
N GLU A 85 9.79 0.92 13.37
CA GLU A 85 10.15 0.82 11.96
C GLU A 85 9.02 1.33 11.05
N PHE A 86 7.79 0.89 11.31
CA PHE A 86 6.63 1.28 10.52
C PHE A 86 6.31 2.77 10.65
N LEU A 87 6.28 3.30 11.87
CA LEU A 87 5.94 4.72 12.10
C LEU A 87 7.03 5.65 11.58
N ARG A 88 8.31 5.26 11.67
CA ARG A 88 9.40 6.00 11.04
C ARG A 88 9.26 5.98 9.53
N PHE A 89 8.97 4.82 8.94
CA PHE A 89 8.69 4.73 7.51
C PHE A 89 7.58 5.71 7.13
N ALA A 90 6.44 5.67 7.82
CA ALA A 90 5.30 6.55 7.59
C ALA A 90 5.60 8.05 7.75
N GLU A 91 6.55 8.43 8.61
CA GLU A 91 6.96 9.83 8.77
C GLU A 91 7.92 10.32 7.68
N THR A 92 8.68 9.41 7.06
CA THR A 92 9.69 9.75 6.04
C THR A 92 9.17 9.63 4.61
N VAL A 93 8.01 9.00 4.44
CA VAL A 93 7.45 8.63 3.16
C VAL A 93 6.35 9.62 2.80
N GLU A 94 6.63 10.50 1.84
CA GLU A 94 5.61 11.31 1.17
C GLU A 94 5.00 10.46 0.06
N LEU A 95 3.87 9.81 0.33
CA LEU A 95 3.13 9.13 -0.74
C LEU A 95 2.30 10.16 -1.51
N PRO A 96 2.36 10.13 -2.86
CA PRO A 96 1.39 10.85 -3.67
C PRO A 96 -0.02 10.34 -3.36
N ASP A 97 -0.99 11.25 -3.41
CA ASP A 97 -2.40 10.89 -3.25
C ASP A 97 -2.82 9.95 -4.40
N PRO A 98 -3.29 8.72 -4.10
CA PRO A 98 -3.71 7.79 -5.12
C PRO A 98 -4.87 8.32 -5.97
N GLU A 99 -5.74 9.20 -5.45
CA GLU A 99 -6.82 9.80 -6.22
C GLU A 99 -6.29 10.83 -7.23
N LEU A 100 -5.25 11.58 -6.87
CA LEU A 100 -4.57 12.48 -7.81
C LEU A 100 -3.82 11.68 -8.89
N LEU A 101 -3.17 10.57 -8.52
CA LEU A 101 -2.53 9.68 -9.50
C LEU A 101 -3.55 9.01 -10.44
N LEU A 102 -4.72 8.63 -9.94
CA LEU A 102 -5.80 8.11 -10.77
C LEU A 102 -6.41 9.16 -11.69
N ALA A 103 -6.38 10.44 -11.31
CA ALA A 103 -6.81 11.55 -12.16
C ALA A 103 -5.76 11.92 -13.21
N GLU A 104 -4.48 11.90 -12.84
CA GLU A 104 -3.36 12.29 -13.68
C GLU A 104 -2.17 11.31 -13.56
N PRO A 105 -2.22 10.15 -14.25
CA PRO A 105 -1.23 9.09 -14.11
C PRO A 105 0.22 9.49 -14.38
N SER A 106 0.44 10.50 -15.24
CA SER A 106 1.75 11.04 -15.58
C SER A 106 2.45 11.76 -14.43
N THR A 107 1.76 12.07 -13.33
CA THR A 107 2.35 12.71 -12.14
C THR A 107 3.09 11.74 -11.23
N LEU A 108 3.08 10.43 -11.55
CA LEU A 108 3.83 9.43 -10.81
C LEU A 108 5.33 9.77 -10.79
N GLN A 109 5.90 9.86 -9.58
CA GLN A 109 7.33 10.10 -9.38
C GLN A 109 8.13 8.80 -9.61
N THR A 110 8.52 8.55 -10.87
CA THR A 110 9.20 7.30 -11.27
C THR A 110 10.67 7.22 -10.85
N GLU A 111 11.32 8.36 -10.58
CA GLU A 111 12.70 8.44 -10.09
C GLU A 111 12.82 8.30 -8.56
N SER A 112 11.69 8.22 -7.86
CA SER A 112 11.68 8.03 -6.41
C SER A 112 12.33 6.70 -6.01
N ARG A 113 12.72 6.60 -4.73
CA ARG A 113 13.19 5.34 -4.15
C ARG A 113 12.18 4.22 -4.42
N VAL A 114 12.67 3.01 -4.66
CA VAL A 114 11.85 1.84 -5.04
C VAL A 114 10.73 1.55 -4.04
N ASP A 115 10.98 1.74 -2.74
CA ASP A 115 9.96 1.55 -1.70
C ASP A 115 8.83 2.58 -1.76
N LEU A 116 9.13 3.83 -2.12
CA LEU A 116 8.12 4.88 -2.35
C LEU A 116 7.30 4.57 -3.60
N LEU A 117 7.96 4.12 -4.68
CA LEU A 117 7.28 3.75 -5.91
C LEU A 117 6.34 2.56 -5.68
N LEU A 118 6.81 1.50 -5.03
CA LEU A 118 5.98 0.35 -4.64
C LEU A 118 4.78 0.77 -3.79
N ALA A 119 5.00 1.62 -2.79
CA ALA A 119 3.95 2.12 -1.93
C ALA A 119 2.91 2.95 -2.69
N SER A 120 3.34 3.79 -3.62
CA SER A 120 2.47 4.61 -4.47
C SER A 120 1.58 3.74 -5.37
N LEU A 121 2.19 2.74 -6.04
CA LEU A 121 1.43 1.82 -6.90
C LEU A 121 0.46 0.95 -6.08
N ALA A 122 0.88 0.48 -4.90
CA ALA A 122 0.00 -0.24 -3.99
C ALA A 122 -1.15 0.63 -3.47
N ALA A 123 -0.91 1.93 -3.25
CA ALA A 123 -1.94 2.90 -2.86
C ALA A 123 -3.01 3.02 -3.95
N VAL A 124 -2.60 3.15 -5.20
CA VAL A 124 -3.49 3.21 -6.37
C VAL A 124 -4.32 1.94 -6.48
N THR A 125 -3.70 0.76 -6.40
CA THR A 125 -4.43 -0.52 -6.40
C THR A 125 -5.42 -0.62 -5.24
N ALA A 126 -5.04 -0.19 -4.03
CA ALA A 126 -5.94 -0.17 -2.88
C ALA A 126 -7.12 0.80 -3.07
N ALA A 127 -6.88 2.00 -3.60
CA ALA A 127 -7.93 2.99 -3.86
C ALA A 127 -8.94 2.50 -4.90
N VAL A 128 -8.49 1.78 -5.94
CA VAL A 128 -9.39 1.11 -6.89
C VAL A 128 -10.19 0.01 -6.20
N SER A 129 -9.59 -0.78 -5.30
CA SER A 129 -10.31 -1.87 -4.63
C SER A 129 -11.48 -1.40 -3.75
N VAL A 130 -11.43 -0.18 -3.22
CA VAL A 130 -12.51 0.40 -2.41
C VAL A 130 -13.70 0.85 -3.27
N ASN A 131 -13.42 1.35 -4.47
CA ASN A 131 -14.43 1.79 -5.44
C ASN A 131 -13.99 1.37 -6.85
N CYS A 132 -14.31 0.15 -7.23
CA CYS A 132 -13.82 -0.47 -8.46
C CYS A 132 -14.80 -0.23 -9.62
N THR A 133 -14.51 0.78 -10.44
CA THR A 133 -15.19 1.01 -11.72
C THR A 133 -14.23 0.73 -12.88
N LEU A 134 -14.78 0.51 -14.08
CA LEU A 134 -13.96 0.24 -15.27
C LEU A 134 -12.96 1.38 -15.52
N GLU A 135 -13.39 2.63 -15.39
CA GLU A 135 -12.57 3.83 -15.62
C GLU A 135 -11.42 3.92 -14.62
N ARG A 136 -11.69 3.69 -13.33
CA ARG A 136 -10.67 3.71 -12.28
C ARG A 136 -9.67 2.58 -12.45
N TRP A 137 -10.15 1.39 -12.80
CA TRP A 137 -9.30 0.24 -13.08
C TRP A 137 -8.40 0.48 -14.30
N GLN A 138 -8.94 1.03 -15.40
CA GLN A 138 -8.16 1.42 -16.57
C GLN A 138 -7.12 2.50 -16.24
N SER A 139 -7.50 3.51 -15.45
CA SER A 139 -6.56 4.56 -15.02
C SER A 139 -5.42 3.99 -14.17
N ALA A 140 -5.70 3.06 -13.25
CA ALA A 140 -4.65 2.38 -12.49
C ALA A 140 -3.67 1.62 -13.40
N TRP A 141 -4.16 0.95 -14.45
CA TRP A 141 -3.27 0.36 -15.45
C TRP A 141 -2.41 1.39 -16.19
N GLN A 142 -2.93 2.59 -16.42
CA GLN A 142 -2.13 3.69 -17.00
C GLN A 142 -1.03 4.16 -16.04
N VAL A 143 -1.29 4.23 -14.72
CA VAL A 143 -0.25 4.53 -13.72
C VAL A 143 0.85 3.48 -13.75
N LEU A 144 0.49 2.19 -13.83
CA LEU A 144 1.46 1.10 -13.95
C LEU A 144 2.27 1.18 -15.26
N ALA A 145 1.63 1.57 -16.37
CA ALA A 145 2.31 1.77 -17.64
C ALA A 145 3.37 2.89 -17.57
N VAL A 146 3.07 4.01 -16.89
CA VAL A 146 4.05 5.09 -16.65
C VAL A 146 5.29 4.57 -15.92
N ALA A 147 5.12 3.69 -14.91
CA ALA A 147 6.25 3.05 -14.24
C ALA A 147 7.03 2.11 -15.18
N CYS A 148 6.34 1.31 -16.00
CA CYS A 148 6.97 0.43 -16.99
C CYS A 148 7.80 1.22 -18.01
N GLU A 149 7.25 2.30 -18.57
CA GLU A 149 7.91 3.17 -19.54
C GLU A 149 9.16 3.84 -18.96
N ALA A 150 9.18 4.11 -17.65
CA ALA A 150 10.35 4.60 -16.92
C ALA A 150 11.36 3.49 -16.54
N GLY A 151 11.20 2.26 -17.03
CA GLY A 151 12.09 1.14 -16.73
C GLY A 151 11.95 0.61 -15.30
N ARG A 152 10.75 0.68 -14.72
CA ARG A 152 10.40 0.13 -13.39
C ARG A 152 9.32 -0.96 -13.49
N ALA A 153 9.40 -1.78 -14.54
CA ALA A 153 8.39 -2.81 -14.83
C ALA A 153 8.34 -3.92 -13.77
N ASP A 154 9.46 -4.21 -13.09
CA ASP A 154 9.55 -5.12 -11.96
C ASP A 154 8.70 -4.65 -10.77
N VAL A 155 8.76 -3.36 -10.47
CA VAL A 155 7.95 -2.71 -9.42
C VAL A 155 6.48 -2.66 -9.81
N ALA A 156 6.18 -2.30 -11.06
CA ALA A 156 4.82 -2.26 -11.58
C ALA A 156 4.14 -3.64 -11.60
N ALA A 157 4.91 -4.70 -11.86
CA ALA A 157 4.40 -6.07 -11.90
C ALA A 157 3.82 -6.50 -10.55
N VAL A 158 4.43 -6.12 -9.43
CA VAL A 158 3.94 -6.43 -8.07
C VAL A 158 2.54 -5.85 -7.85
N ALA A 159 2.32 -4.60 -8.26
CA ALA A 159 1.02 -3.94 -8.11
C ALA A 159 -0.05 -4.46 -9.08
N SER A 160 0.37 -5.02 -10.22
CA SER A 160 -0.53 -5.52 -11.27
C SER A 160 -1.39 -6.70 -10.81
N VAL A 161 -0.89 -7.54 -9.90
CA VAL A 161 -1.60 -8.74 -9.39
C VAL A 161 -2.97 -8.37 -8.85
N GLY A 162 -3.03 -7.34 -7.99
CA GLY A 162 -4.31 -6.89 -7.43
C GLY A 162 -5.28 -6.39 -8.50
N LEU A 163 -4.79 -5.69 -9.53
CA LEU A 163 -5.64 -5.22 -10.63
C LEU A 163 -6.14 -6.38 -11.51
N ILE A 164 -5.32 -7.42 -11.70
CA ILE A 164 -5.72 -8.63 -12.43
C ILE A 164 -6.87 -9.32 -11.68
N GLU A 165 -6.76 -9.48 -10.37
CA GLU A 165 -7.79 -10.09 -9.53
C GLU A 165 -9.10 -9.30 -9.49
N MET A 166 -9.03 -7.97 -9.66
CA MET A 166 -10.19 -7.08 -9.67
C MET A 166 -10.95 -7.02 -11.01
N ARG A 167 -10.41 -7.60 -12.09
CA ARG A 167 -11.01 -7.49 -13.43
C ARG A 167 -12.36 -8.23 -13.48
N GLN A 168 -13.41 -7.55 -13.97
CA GLN A 168 -14.71 -8.17 -14.22
C GLN A 168 -14.73 -8.91 -15.58
N PRO A 169 -15.51 -9.99 -15.75
CA PRO A 169 -15.48 -10.82 -16.96
C PRO A 169 -15.83 -10.10 -18.26
N ASP A 170 -16.69 -9.08 -18.18
CA ASP A 170 -17.16 -8.25 -19.29
C ASP A 170 -16.21 -7.10 -19.63
N TRP A 171 -15.20 -6.84 -18.80
CA TRP A 171 -14.23 -5.78 -19.05
C TRP A 171 -13.18 -6.21 -20.09
N PRO A 172 -12.79 -5.32 -21.01
CA PRO A 172 -11.76 -5.62 -21.99
C PRO A 172 -10.39 -5.83 -21.31
N ALA A 173 -9.44 -6.41 -22.05
CA ALA A 173 -8.05 -6.37 -21.62
C ALA A 173 -7.58 -4.89 -21.56
N PRO A 174 -6.78 -4.50 -20.56
CA PRO A 174 -6.35 -3.12 -20.42
C PRO A 174 -5.26 -2.83 -21.46
N ALA A 175 -5.49 -1.87 -22.35
CA ALA A 175 -4.53 -1.52 -23.41
C ALA A 175 -3.16 -1.13 -22.83
N ALA A 176 -3.14 -0.43 -21.70
CA ALA A 176 -1.93 -0.03 -20.98
C ALA A 176 -1.08 -1.21 -20.48
N ALA A 177 -1.64 -2.43 -20.35
CA ALA A 177 -0.84 -3.61 -20.03
C ALA A 177 0.16 -3.98 -21.14
N ALA A 178 0.00 -3.47 -22.37
CA ALA A 178 0.99 -3.62 -23.43
C ALA A 178 2.36 -3.04 -23.06
N ALA A 179 2.42 -2.09 -22.11
CA ALA A 179 3.68 -1.55 -21.59
C ALA A 179 4.57 -2.62 -20.90
N PHE A 180 3.99 -3.75 -20.48
CA PHE A 180 4.75 -4.88 -19.94
C PHE A 180 5.34 -5.79 -21.03
N ALA A 181 4.91 -5.67 -22.29
CA ALA A 181 5.36 -6.55 -23.37
C ALA A 181 6.89 -6.59 -23.58
N PRO A 182 7.64 -5.47 -23.44
CA PRO A 182 9.10 -5.51 -23.55
C PRO A 182 9.75 -6.37 -22.46
N VAL A 183 9.31 -6.27 -21.19
CA VAL A 183 9.89 -7.04 -20.09
C VAL A 183 9.55 -8.53 -20.19
N LEU A 184 8.32 -8.84 -20.61
CA LEU A 184 7.90 -10.24 -20.81
C LEU A 184 8.67 -10.92 -21.95
N ARG A 185 8.90 -10.20 -23.06
CA ARG A 185 9.73 -10.68 -24.16
C ARG A 185 11.20 -10.87 -23.75
N ALA A 186 11.75 -9.92 -22.98
CA ALA A 186 13.12 -10.03 -22.47
C ALA A 186 13.29 -11.22 -21.51
N ALA A 187 12.22 -11.64 -20.84
CA ALA A 187 12.17 -12.82 -19.98
C ALA A 187 11.76 -14.12 -20.71
N GLU A 188 11.58 -14.09 -22.03
CA GLU A 188 11.15 -15.23 -22.87
C GLU A 188 9.80 -15.85 -22.46
N LEU A 189 8.89 -15.04 -21.91
CA LEU A 189 7.56 -15.49 -21.46
C LEU A 189 6.46 -15.31 -22.52
N VAL A 190 6.72 -14.52 -23.56
CA VAL A 190 5.85 -14.26 -24.72
C VAL A 190 6.66 -13.97 -25.98
#